data_AF-A0A7S0DP28-F1
#
_entry.id   AF-A0A7S0DP28-F1
#
_cell.length_a   1.000
_cell.length_b   1.000
_cell.length_c   1.000
_cell.angle_alpha   90.00
_cell.angle_beta   90.00
_cell.angle_gamma   90.00
#
_symmetry.space_group_name_H-M   'P 1'
#
loop_
_entity.id
_entity.type
_entity.pdbx_description
1 polymer ?
#
loop_
_entity_poly.entity_id
_entity_poly.type
_entity_poly.pdbx_seq_one_letter_code
_entity_poly.pdbx_strand_id
1 'polypeptide(L)'
;SDSSHTVKRLQRMAPPTNFPKHKFTFTDGFEHNPSIAKQEAVRRATITNILRIVMVTVAISALIYRSSFDFLLTNTWQWVRETRLLKWDTCEPFLAFIVFKSSFFLYDAFEAAYPNYYYWLIPEAKGTHIRHKRSVLYSIVYITPESLATFIYYYGPIVAFDLIFPRRVLPETIPGFWAIIGEITAMLVTYDFVFFWCHYMMHKHRGLYRLFHAKHHEAGVKYPLISWGTVALSFGQTWTNLFCSIFTVNSIKFLTLGSYQYHPISRIGYNCITVFWLVEEHSGYDMPWLLRNIVPFSLRTLAGGNDVLV
;
A
#
# COMPACT_ATOMS: atom_id res chain seq x y z
N SER A 1 30.04 21.19 -33.69
CA SER A 1 28.73 21.88 -33.69
C SER A 1 27.65 20.92 -34.15
N ASP A 2 27.07 20.09 -33.28
CA ASP A 2 25.71 19.57 -33.52
C ASP A 2 25.08 18.86 -32.29
N SER A 3 25.12 19.49 -31.11
CA SER A 3 24.46 18.96 -29.90
C SER A 3 22.99 19.38 -29.76
N SER A 4 22.46 20.17 -30.71
CA SER A 4 21.11 20.73 -30.62
C SER A 4 20.00 19.83 -31.18
N HIS A 5 20.33 18.78 -31.94
CA HIS A 5 19.33 17.91 -32.56
C HIS A 5 18.89 16.73 -31.67
N THR A 6 19.73 16.28 -30.73
CA THR A 6 19.39 15.13 -29.85
C THR A 6 18.44 15.52 -28.71
N VAL A 7 18.52 16.77 -28.21
CA VAL A 7 17.65 17.28 -27.13
C VAL A 7 16.19 17.42 -27.57
N LYS A 8 15.94 17.70 -28.86
CA LYS A 8 14.58 17.85 -29.40
C LYS A 8 13.84 16.53 -29.61
N ARG A 9 14.52 15.37 -29.59
CA ARG A 9 13.87 14.07 -29.80
C ARG A 9 13.36 13.44 -28.49
N LEU A 10 13.99 13.75 -27.36
CA LEU A 10 13.55 13.27 -26.03
C LEU A 10 12.34 14.03 -25.47
N GLN A 11 12.06 15.25 -25.95
CA GLN A 11 10.84 15.98 -25.59
C GLN A 11 9.55 15.46 -26.27
N ARG A 12 9.65 14.56 -27.26
CA ARG A 12 8.49 13.98 -27.96
C ARG A 12 7.95 12.68 -27.33
N MET A 13 8.55 12.22 -26.22
CA MET A 13 8.06 11.08 -25.44
C MET A 13 7.41 11.51 -24.11
N ALA A 14 7.15 12.80 -23.92
CA ALA A 14 6.26 13.23 -22.86
C ALA A 14 4.84 12.71 -23.20
N PRO A 15 4.17 11.98 -22.29
CA PRO A 15 2.76 11.65 -22.49
C PRO A 15 1.97 12.95 -22.71
N PRO A 16 0.91 12.95 -23.53
CA PRO A 16 0.16 14.15 -23.83
C PRO A 16 -0.30 14.81 -22.53
N THR A 17 0.27 15.96 -22.21
CA THR A 17 -0.07 16.80 -21.04
C THR A 17 -1.41 17.50 -21.20
N ASN A 18 -2.12 17.25 -22.29
CA ASN A 18 -3.48 17.72 -22.53
C ASN A 18 -4.49 16.75 -21.89
N PHE A 19 -4.42 16.62 -20.56
CA PHE A 19 -5.66 16.36 -19.84
C PHE A 19 -6.49 17.65 -19.96
N PRO A 20 -7.74 17.59 -20.46
CA PRO A 20 -8.57 18.77 -20.50
C PRO A 20 -8.65 19.36 -19.09
N LYS A 21 -8.24 20.63 -18.94
CA LYS A 21 -8.42 21.44 -17.72
C LYS A 21 -9.90 21.79 -17.50
N HIS A 22 -10.81 20.87 -17.77
CA HIS A 22 -12.14 20.97 -17.18
C HIS A 22 -11.96 20.68 -15.69
N LYS A 23 -11.79 21.75 -14.90
CA LYS A 23 -12.20 21.76 -13.51
C LYS A 23 -13.70 21.46 -13.50
N PHE A 24 -14.07 20.18 -13.59
CA PHE A 24 -15.35 19.74 -13.07
C PHE A 24 -15.20 19.84 -11.55
N THR A 25 -15.54 20.99 -10.99
CA THR A 25 -15.88 21.08 -9.58
C THR A 25 -17.09 20.19 -9.39
N PHE A 26 -16.86 19.04 -8.76
CA PHE A 26 -17.85 17.96 -8.57
C PHE A 26 -19.06 18.39 -7.70
N THR A 27 -19.06 19.63 -7.22
CA THR A 27 -20.13 20.25 -6.44
C THR A 27 -21.44 20.41 -7.19
N ASP A 28 -21.42 20.41 -8.53
CA ASP A 28 -22.57 20.89 -9.31
C ASP A 28 -23.67 19.83 -9.54
N GLY A 29 -23.62 18.69 -8.83
CA GLY A 29 -24.63 17.62 -8.97
C GLY A 29 -24.92 16.77 -7.73
N PHE A 30 -24.15 16.93 -6.64
CA PHE A 30 -24.49 16.35 -5.34
C PHE A 30 -25.00 17.48 -4.45
N GLU A 31 -26.28 17.85 -4.59
CA GLU A 31 -26.93 18.62 -3.53
C GLU A 31 -26.76 17.83 -2.23
N HIS A 32 -26.10 18.46 -1.26
CA HIS A 32 -25.72 17.82 -0.01
C HIS A 32 -26.99 17.55 0.80
N ASN A 33 -27.69 16.45 0.49
CA ASN A 33 -28.93 16.09 1.15
C ASN A 33 -28.61 15.62 2.57
N PRO A 34 -28.97 16.39 3.61
CA PRO A 34 -28.60 16.06 4.99
C PRO A 34 -29.20 14.74 5.46
N SER A 35 -30.36 14.35 4.90
CA SER A 35 -31.00 13.07 5.24
C SER A 35 -30.19 11.88 4.72
N ILE A 36 -29.67 11.96 3.49
CA ILE A 36 -28.82 10.92 2.90
C ILE A 36 -27.49 10.86 3.66
N ALA A 37 -26.88 12.01 3.96
CA ALA A 37 -25.65 12.07 4.73
C ALA A 37 -25.78 11.37 6.10
N LYS A 38 -26.89 11.61 6.80
CA LYS A 38 -27.20 10.96 8.08
C LYS A 38 -27.39 9.46 7.92
N GLN A 39 -28.10 9.01 6.89
CA GLN A 39 -28.29 7.58 6.61
C GLN A 39 -26.97 6.86 6.31
N GLU A 40 -26.10 7.47 5.49
CA GLU A 40 -24.79 6.94 5.14
C GLU A 40 -23.86 6.86 6.38
N ALA A 41 -23.89 7.86 7.26
CA ALA A 41 -23.14 7.84 8.51
C ALA A 41 -23.59 6.67 9.43
N VAL A 42 -24.90 6.45 9.57
CA VAL A 42 -25.45 5.33 10.35
C VAL A 42 -25.06 3.99 9.72
N ARG A 43 -25.14 3.86 8.38
CA ARG A 43 -24.74 2.67 7.64
C ARG A 43 -23.26 2.35 7.88
N ARG A 44 -22.37 3.34 7.73
CA ARG A 44 -20.93 3.18 7.97
C ARG A 44 -20.64 2.75 9.40
N ALA A 45 -21.25 3.39 10.40
CA ALA A 45 -21.09 3.02 11.80
C ALA A 45 -21.55 1.58 12.08
N THR A 46 -22.67 1.17 11.47
CA THR A 46 -23.19 -0.20 11.59
C THR A 46 -22.22 -1.22 11.00
N ILE A 47 -21.71 -0.99 9.79
CA ILE A 47 -20.73 -1.87 9.15
C ILE A 47 -19.44 -1.94 9.99
N THR A 48 -18.97 -0.80 10.48
CA THR A 48 -17.77 -0.73 11.34
C THR A 48 -17.94 -1.59 12.60
N ASN A 49 -19.10 -1.51 13.26
CA ASN A 49 -19.38 -2.31 14.45
C ASN A 49 -19.48 -3.81 14.14
N ILE A 50 -20.10 -4.19 13.02
CA ILE A 50 -20.13 -5.59 12.56
C ILE A 50 -18.71 -6.11 12.35
N LEU A 51 -17.86 -5.34 11.66
CA LEU A 51 -16.46 -5.71 11.41
C LEU A 51 -15.67 -5.87 12.71
N ARG A 52 -15.86 -4.96 13.68
CA ARG A 52 -15.25 -5.08 15.02
C ARG A 52 -15.66 -6.38 15.71
N ILE A 53 -16.95 -6.72 15.69
CA ILE A 53 -17.46 -7.97 16.26
C ILE A 53 -16.84 -9.18 15.56
N VAL A 54 -16.78 -9.17 14.22
CA VAL A 54 -16.18 -10.24 13.43
C VAL A 54 -14.72 -10.43 13.82
N MET A 55 -13.93 -9.36 13.89
CA MET A 55 -12.53 -9.46 14.28
C MET A 55 -12.34 -10.00 15.69
N VAL A 56 -13.11 -9.52 16.68
CA VAL A 56 -13.06 -10.02 18.06
C VAL A 56 -13.40 -11.51 18.09
N THR A 57 -14.43 -11.91 17.32
CA THR A 57 -14.84 -13.32 17.20
C THR A 57 -13.73 -14.17 16.57
N VAL A 58 -13.08 -13.69 15.51
CA VAL A 58 -11.94 -14.35 14.88
C VAL A 58 -10.76 -14.46 15.85
N ALA A 59 -10.45 -13.40 16.59
CA ALA A 59 -9.36 -13.39 17.57
C ALA A 59 -9.62 -14.38 18.71
N ILE A 60 -10.82 -14.39 19.29
CA ILE A 60 -11.22 -15.37 20.31
C ILE A 60 -11.18 -16.79 19.73
N SER A 61 -11.67 -16.99 18.51
CA SER A 61 -11.62 -18.30 17.85
C SER A 61 -10.18 -18.78 17.63
N ALA A 62 -9.27 -17.88 17.23
CA ALA A 62 -7.86 -18.21 17.07
C ALA A 62 -7.16 -18.53 18.41
N LEU A 63 -7.65 -17.98 19.53
CA LEU A 63 -7.17 -18.32 20.87
C LEU A 63 -7.68 -19.70 21.30
N ILE A 64 -8.97 -19.98 21.13
CA ILE A 64 -9.61 -21.24 21.54
C ILE A 64 -9.12 -22.41 20.67
N TYR A 65 -9.07 -22.22 19.35
CA TYR A 65 -8.75 -23.26 18.37
C TYR A 65 -7.30 -23.19 17.89
N ARG A 66 -6.39 -22.70 18.74
CA ARG A 66 -4.97 -22.50 18.39
C ARG A 66 -4.34 -23.73 17.73
N SER A 67 -4.53 -24.92 18.30
CA SER A 67 -3.95 -26.15 17.76
C SER A 67 -4.47 -26.49 16.37
N SER A 68 -5.74 -26.19 16.08
CA SER A 68 -6.33 -26.39 14.75
C SER A 68 -5.74 -25.41 13.73
N PHE A 69 -5.53 -24.15 14.12
CA PHE A 69 -4.85 -23.16 13.28
C PHE A 69 -3.40 -23.56 13.02
N ASP A 70 -2.66 -23.96 14.05
CA ASP A 70 -1.25 -24.41 13.92
C ASP A 70 -1.14 -25.66 13.03
N PHE A 71 -2.08 -26.61 13.15
CA PHE A 71 -2.16 -27.78 12.28
C PHE A 71 -2.45 -27.41 10.82
N LEU A 72 -3.44 -26.55 10.58
CA LEU A 72 -3.77 -26.08 9.24
C LEU A 72 -2.58 -25.35 8.60
N LEU A 73 -1.94 -24.43 9.35
CA LEU A 73 -0.75 -23.71 8.90
C LEU A 73 0.39 -24.66 8.57
N THR A 74 0.64 -25.67 9.40
CA THR A 74 1.71 -26.64 9.17
C THR A 74 1.46 -27.43 7.89
N ASN A 75 0.24 -27.94 7.69
CA ASN A 75 -0.11 -28.69 6.48
C ASN A 75 -0.05 -27.83 5.22
N THR A 76 -0.60 -26.61 5.29
CA THR A 76 -0.50 -25.65 4.20
C THR A 76 0.96 -25.34 3.90
N TRP A 77 1.80 -25.14 4.92
CA TRP A 77 3.23 -24.86 4.73
C TRP A 77 3.96 -26.00 4.03
N GLN A 78 3.72 -27.25 4.41
CA GLN A 78 4.35 -28.39 3.74
C GLN A 78 3.99 -28.46 2.26
N TRP A 79 2.73 -28.21 1.90
CA TRP A 79 2.34 -28.13 0.49
C TRP A 79 2.96 -26.91 -0.22
N VAL A 80 2.90 -25.74 0.42
CA VAL A 80 3.34 -24.46 -0.12
C VAL A 80 4.86 -24.44 -0.37
N ARG A 81 5.68 -25.01 0.52
CA ARG A 81 7.16 -25.00 0.39
C ARG A 81 7.69 -25.94 -0.70
N GLU A 82 6.90 -26.91 -1.13
CA GLU A 82 7.22 -27.76 -2.28
C GLU A 82 7.06 -27.01 -3.60
N THR A 83 6.23 -25.96 -3.63
CA THR A 83 6.06 -25.13 -4.82
C THR A 83 7.35 -24.42 -5.20
N ARG A 84 7.61 -24.34 -6.51
CA ARG A 84 8.80 -23.65 -7.02
C ARG A 84 8.75 -22.15 -6.81
N LEU A 85 7.55 -21.56 -6.79
CA LEU A 85 7.35 -20.11 -6.74
C LEU A 85 7.98 -19.50 -5.49
N LEU A 86 7.75 -20.10 -4.32
CA LEU A 86 8.26 -19.56 -3.06
C LEU A 86 9.75 -19.76 -2.83
N LYS A 87 10.45 -20.44 -3.74
CA LYS A 87 11.91 -20.55 -3.70
C LYS A 87 12.60 -19.37 -4.38
N TRP A 88 11.84 -18.49 -5.04
CA TRP A 88 12.29 -17.28 -5.69
C TRP A 88 12.03 -16.09 -4.76
N ASP A 89 13.02 -15.24 -4.56
CA ASP A 89 12.87 -14.04 -3.73
C ASP A 89 11.92 -13.02 -4.41
N THR A 90 11.78 -13.08 -5.73
CA THR A 90 10.77 -12.34 -6.51
C THR A 90 9.33 -12.69 -6.18
N CYS A 91 9.06 -13.83 -5.54
CA CYS A 91 7.69 -14.20 -5.17
C CYS A 91 7.05 -13.19 -4.22
N GLU A 92 7.81 -12.68 -3.23
CA GLU A 92 7.29 -11.70 -2.26
C GLU A 92 6.85 -10.37 -2.91
N PRO A 93 7.71 -9.67 -3.69
CA PRO A 93 7.30 -8.43 -4.35
C PRO A 93 6.25 -8.66 -5.45
N PHE A 94 6.21 -9.83 -6.09
CA PHE A 94 5.17 -10.15 -7.06
C PHE A 94 3.79 -10.27 -6.41
N LEU A 95 3.69 -10.97 -5.28
CA LEU A 95 2.43 -11.07 -4.52
C LEU A 95 2.01 -9.69 -3.98
N ALA A 96 2.95 -8.90 -3.47
CA ALA A 96 2.68 -7.53 -3.06
C ALA A 96 2.15 -6.67 -4.22
N PHE A 97 2.70 -6.82 -5.43
CA PHE A 97 2.19 -6.15 -6.63
C PHE A 97 0.77 -6.60 -7.02
N ILE A 98 0.45 -7.89 -6.90
CA ILE A 98 -0.92 -8.38 -7.11
C ILE A 98 -1.87 -7.71 -6.10
N VAL A 99 -1.50 -7.68 -4.82
CA VAL A 99 -2.29 -7.02 -3.78
C VAL A 99 -2.44 -5.53 -4.04
N PHE A 100 -1.38 -4.85 -4.49
CA PHE A 100 -1.44 -3.46 -4.91
C PHE A 100 -2.54 -3.27 -5.96
N LYS A 101 -2.45 -3.99 -7.09
CA LYS A 101 -3.38 -3.89 -8.22
C LYS A 101 -4.80 -4.31 -7.88
N SER A 102 -4.99 -5.35 -7.09
CA SER A 102 -6.33 -5.77 -6.65
C SER A 102 -6.96 -4.74 -5.71
N SER A 103 -6.17 -4.05 -4.88
CA SER A 103 -6.66 -2.98 -4.01
C SER A 103 -7.17 -1.79 -4.83
N PHE A 104 -6.47 -1.38 -5.89
CA PHE A 104 -7.00 -0.37 -6.83
C PHE A 104 -8.34 -0.75 -7.40
N PHE A 105 -8.41 -1.97 -7.91
CA PHE A 105 -9.63 -2.51 -8.50
C PHE A 105 -10.78 -2.49 -7.50
N LEU A 106 -10.52 -2.82 -6.23
CA LEU A 106 -11.53 -2.78 -5.18
C LEU A 106 -12.14 -1.37 -5.03
N TYR A 107 -11.33 -0.32 -4.99
CA TYR A 107 -11.81 1.06 -4.85
C TYR A 107 -12.52 1.56 -6.12
N ASP A 108 -12.03 1.22 -7.30
CA ASP A 108 -12.69 1.58 -8.55
C ASP A 108 -14.04 0.84 -8.71
N ALA A 109 -14.10 -0.43 -8.31
CA ALA A 109 -15.33 -1.20 -8.28
C ALA A 109 -16.32 -0.63 -7.25
N PHE A 110 -15.84 -0.19 -6.08
CA PHE A 110 -16.67 0.50 -5.09
C PHE A 110 -17.27 1.79 -5.65
N GLU A 111 -16.47 2.65 -6.28
CA GLU A 111 -16.95 3.88 -6.93
C GLU A 111 -17.98 3.62 -8.03
N ALA A 112 -17.79 2.55 -8.80
CA ALA A 112 -18.70 2.15 -9.86
C ALA A 112 -20.02 1.60 -9.32
N ALA A 113 -19.96 0.78 -8.25
CA ALA A 113 -21.10 0.07 -7.71
C ALA A 113 -21.94 0.88 -6.71
N TYR A 114 -21.35 1.89 -6.06
CA TYR A 114 -21.98 2.58 -4.93
C TYR A 114 -22.30 4.05 -5.24
N PRO A 115 -23.54 4.41 -5.63
CA PRO A 115 -23.89 5.78 -6.05
C PRO A 115 -23.60 6.87 -5.00
N ASN A 116 -23.64 6.50 -3.72
CA ASN A 116 -23.43 7.39 -2.59
C ASN A 116 -21.98 7.41 -2.08
N TYR A 117 -21.01 6.94 -2.87
CA TYR A 117 -19.59 6.85 -2.46
C TYR A 117 -19.01 8.19 -2.00
N TYR A 118 -19.55 9.32 -2.50
CA TYR A 118 -19.13 10.66 -2.12
C TYR A 118 -19.25 10.93 -0.61
N TYR A 119 -20.25 10.33 0.07
CA TYR A 119 -20.39 10.45 1.53
C TYR A 119 -19.33 9.68 2.31
N TRP A 120 -18.58 8.83 1.63
CA TRP A 120 -17.51 8.02 2.19
C TRP A 120 -16.14 8.64 1.93
N LEU A 121 -16.06 9.76 1.21
CA LEU A 121 -14.82 10.52 1.06
C LEU A 121 -14.48 11.28 2.35
N ILE A 122 -13.20 11.32 2.70
CA ILE A 122 -12.72 12.24 3.74
C ILE A 122 -12.89 13.69 3.29
N PRO A 123 -13.10 14.65 4.22
CA PRO A 123 -13.33 16.06 3.87
C PRO A 123 -12.29 16.64 2.91
N GLU A 124 -11.02 16.27 3.09
CA GLU A 124 -9.88 16.71 2.31
C GLU A 124 -9.97 16.22 0.85
N ALA A 125 -10.52 15.02 0.65
CA ALA A 125 -10.67 14.43 -0.68
C ALA A 125 -11.89 15.00 -1.44
N LYS A 126 -12.92 15.50 -0.76
CA LYS A 126 -14.16 15.98 -1.41
C LYS A 126 -13.97 17.12 -2.40
N GLY A 127 -12.96 17.96 -2.21
CA GLY A 127 -12.64 19.09 -3.09
C GLY A 127 -11.72 18.75 -4.26
N THR A 128 -11.07 17.58 -4.21
CA THR A 128 -9.99 17.19 -5.13
C THR A 128 -10.25 15.85 -5.81
N HIS A 129 -11.27 15.12 -5.35
CA HIS A 129 -11.68 13.85 -5.92
C HIS A 129 -12.18 14.08 -7.34
N ILE A 130 -11.46 13.46 -8.28
CA ILE A 130 -11.84 13.43 -9.68
C ILE A 130 -12.41 12.04 -9.91
N ARG A 131 -13.73 11.96 -10.09
CA ARG A 131 -14.35 10.71 -10.55
C ARG A 131 -13.81 10.39 -11.93
N HIS A 132 -12.88 9.46 -12.00
CA HIS A 132 -12.44 8.93 -13.27
C HIS A 132 -13.56 8.06 -13.83
N LYS A 133 -14.18 8.49 -14.93
CA LYS A 133 -15.04 7.64 -15.78
C LYS A 133 -14.16 6.61 -16.53
N ARG A 134 -13.41 5.80 -15.79
CA ARG A 134 -12.68 4.66 -16.33
C ARG A 134 -13.58 3.44 -16.18
N SER A 135 -13.60 2.58 -17.19
CA SER A 135 -14.22 1.27 -17.00
C SER A 135 -13.39 0.50 -16.00
N VAL A 136 -14.04 -0.29 -15.15
CA VAL A 136 -13.39 -1.16 -14.17
C VAL A 136 -12.31 -2.05 -14.83
N LEU A 137 -12.55 -2.48 -16.07
CA LEU A 137 -11.59 -3.24 -16.89
C LEU A 137 -10.34 -2.42 -17.27
N TYR A 138 -10.49 -1.11 -17.49
CA TYR A 138 -9.36 -0.22 -17.80
C TYR A 138 -8.37 -0.17 -16.65
N SER A 139 -8.82 -0.14 -15.40
CA SER A 139 -7.89 -0.10 -14.25
C SER A 139 -7.10 -1.39 -14.02
N ILE A 140 -7.63 -2.53 -14.47
CA ILE A 140 -6.92 -3.82 -14.45
C ILE A 140 -5.88 -3.88 -15.56
N VAL A 141 -6.27 -3.53 -16.78
CA VAL A 141 -5.46 -3.77 -17.98
C VAL A 141 -4.48 -2.62 -18.26
N TYR A 142 -4.83 -1.40 -17.85
CA TYR A 142 -4.03 -0.23 -18.17
C TYR A 142 -2.83 -0.09 -17.22
N ILE A 143 -1.67 -0.45 -17.76
CA ILE A 143 -0.38 -0.15 -17.16
C ILE A 143 0.07 1.18 -17.74
N THR A 144 0.06 2.23 -16.92
CA THR A 144 0.68 3.50 -17.29
C THR A 144 2.19 3.31 -17.49
N PRO A 145 2.84 4.10 -18.36
CA PRO A 145 4.30 4.10 -18.49
C PRO A 145 5.02 4.28 -17.15
N GLU A 146 4.48 5.10 -16.25
CA GLU A 146 5.03 5.34 -14.92
C GLU A 146 4.93 4.10 -14.03
N SER A 147 3.80 3.38 -14.06
CA SER A 147 3.64 2.14 -13.31
C SER A 147 4.49 1.00 -13.89
N LEU A 148 4.67 0.95 -15.21
CA LEU A 148 5.57 0.00 -15.85
C LEU A 148 7.03 0.28 -15.49
N ALA A 149 7.44 1.54 -15.55
CA ALA A 149 8.78 1.96 -15.16
C ALA A 149 9.04 1.64 -13.69
N THR A 150 8.10 1.97 -12.80
CA THR A 150 8.19 1.63 -11.36
C THR A 150 8.30 0.12 -11.17
N PHE A 151 7.49 -0.67 -11.87
CA PHE A 151 7.58 -2.13 -11.83
C PHE A 151 8.95 -2.62 -12.29
N ILE A 152 9.48 -2.12 -13.41
CA ILE A 152 10.79 -2.53 -13.93
C ILE A 152 11.91 -2.14 -12.95
N TYR A 153 11.91 -0.92 -12.42
CA TYR A 153 12.94 -0.46 -11.49
C TYR A 153 12.91 -1.20 -10.15
N TYR A 154 11.71 -1.56 -9.68
CA TYR A 154 11.53 -2.26 -8.40
C TYR A 154 11.75 -3.77 -8.53
N TYR A 155 11.15 -4.38 -9.54
CA TYR A 155 11.12 -5.82 -9.73
C TYR A 155 12.34 -6.34 -10.51
N GLY A 156 12.82 -5.59 -11.50
CA GLY A 156 13.93 -5.99 -12.38
C GLY A 156 15.20 -6.39 -11.63
N PRO A 157 15.71 -5.59 -10.67
CA PRO A 157 16.88 -5.96 -9.88
C PRO A 157 16.69 -7.26 -9.09
N ILE A 158 15.49 -7.50 -8.54
CA ILE A 158 15.20 -8.71 -7.76
C ILE A 158 15.12 -9.94 -8.68
N VAL A 159 14.53 -9.79 -9.88
CA VAL A 159 14.56 -10.84 -10.91
C VAL A 159 15.99 -11.17 -11.32
N ALA A 160 16.81 -10.14 -11.58
CA ALA A 160 18.21 -10.36 -11.93
C ALA A 160 18.94 -11.08 -10.79
N PHE A 161 18.67 -10.73 -9.54
CA PHE A 161 19.21 -11.41 -8.36
C PHE A 161 18.81 -12.89 -8.32
N ASP A 162 17.53 -13.22 -8.48
CA ASP A 162 17.05 -14.61 -8.52
C ASP A 162 17.65 -15.46 -9.66
N LEU A 163 18.03 -14.82 -10.77
CA LEU A 163 18.68 -15.49 -11.90
C LEU A 163 20.17 -15.76 -11.68
N ILE A 164 20.83 -14.95 -10.84
CA ILE A 164 22.28 -15.02 -10.58
C ILE A 164 22.57 -15.87 -9.33
N PHE A 165 21.73 -15.76 -8.30
CA PHE A 165 21.95 -16.39 -7.01
C PHE A 165 21.13 -17.68 -6.84
N PRO A 166 21.64 -18.65 -6.05
CA PRO A 166 20.92 -19.88 -5.81
C PRO A 166 19.61 -19.59 -5.08
N ARG A 167 18.58 -20.36 -5.46
CA ARG A 167 17.25 -20.29 -4.84
C ARG A 167 17.32 -20.48 -3.33
N ARG A 168 16.47 -19.75 -2.62
CA ARG A 168 16.44 -19.83 -1.15
C ARG A 168 16.02 -21.21 -0.67
N VAL A 169 16.62 -21.63 0.44
CA VAL A 169 16.21 -22.84 1.17
C VAL A 169 15.08 -22.46 2.12
N LEU A 170 13.92 -23.08 1.93
CA LEU A 170 12.74 -22.83 2.76
C LEU A 170 12.83 -23.64 4.07
N PRO A 171 12.54 -23.02 5.22
CA PRO A 171 12.58 -23.70 6.52
C PRO A 171 11.60 -24.88 6.56
N GLU A 172 11.95 -25.90 7.34
CA GLU A 172 11.16 -27.12 7.45
C GLU A 172 9.86 -26.93 8.22
N THR A 173 9.95 -26.18 9.30
CA THR A 173 8.85 -25.88 10.19
C THR A 173 8.34 -24.48 9.93
N ILE A 174 7.03 -24.31 10.06
CA ILE A 174 6.39 -23.00 10.11
C ILE A 174 6.28 -22.55 11.57
N PRO A 175 6.43 -21.26 11.89
CA PRO A 175 6.08 -20.75 13.21
C PRO A 175 4.59 -20.94 13.48
N GLY A 176 4.21 -21.07 14.74
CA GLY A 176 2.80 -21.10 15.12
C GLY A 176 2.06 -19.82 14.72
N PHE A 177 0.73 -19.88 14.67
CA PHE A 177 -0.14 -18.77 14.23
C PHE A 177 0.21 -17.45 14.93
N TRP A 178 0.29 -17.46 16.27
CA TRP A 178 0.61 -16.27 17.05
C TRP A 178 2.03 -15.75 16.84
N ALA A 179 2.97 -16.64 16.50
CA ALA A 179 4.32 -16.23 16.15
C ALA A 179 4.34 -15.49 14.80
N ILE A 180 3.59 -15.97 13.79
CA ILE A 180 3.43 -15.25 12.51
C ILE A 180 2.81 -13.86 12.73
N ILE A 181 1.74 -13.76 13.54
CA ILE A 181 1.14 -12.47 13.87
C ILE A 181 2.14 -11.56 14.58
N GLY A 182 2.92 -12.10 15.52
CA GLY A 182 3.98 -11.38 16.22
C GLY A 182 5.08 -10.88 15.29
N GLU A 183 5.57 -11.73 14.37
CA GLU A 183 6.57 -11.37 13.37
C GLU A 183 6.07 -10.26 12.43
N ILE A 184 4.83 -10.38 11.92
CA ILE A 184 4.20 -9.34 11.08
C ILE A 184 4.07 -8.04 11.85
N THR A 185 3.57 -8.08 13.08
CA THR A 185 3.41 -6.88 13.92
C THR A 185 4.74 -6.22 14.21
N ALA A 186 5.78 -7.01 14.54
CA ALA A 186 7.12 -6.51 14.76
C ALA A 186 7.69 -5.82 13.51
N MET A 187 7.48 -6.40 12.32
CA MET A 187 7.88 -5.77 11.06
C MET A 187 7.10 -4.48 10.79
N LEU A 188 5.79 -4.44 10.98
CA LEU A 188 4.99 -3.22 10.81
C LEU A 188 5.47 -2.08 11.73
N VAL A 189 5.67 -2.36 13.02
CA VAL A 189 6.19 -1.38 13.99
C VAL A 189 7.60 -0.92 13.63
N THR A 190 8.47 -1.85 13.20
CA THR A 190 9.83 -1.53 12.79
C THR A 190 9.85 -0.66 11.53
N TYR A 191 9.00 -0.97 10.55
CA TYR A 191 8.86 -0.18 9.33
C TYR A 191 8.43 1.24 9.67
N ASP A 192 7.37 1.42 10.45
CA ASP A 192 6.86 2.72 10.84
C ASP A 192 7.91 3.54 11.60
N PHE A 193 8.64 2.91 12.53
CA PHE A 193 9.71 3.56 13.26
C PHE A 193 10.85 4.04 12.33
N VAL A 194 11.33 3.18 11.44
CA VAL A 194 12.42 3.52 10.52
C VAL A 194 11.97 4.57 9.51
N PHE A 195 10.76 4.41 8.96
CA PHE A 195 10.18 5.35 8.03
C PHE A 195 10.00 6.72 8.66
N PHE A 196 9.51 6.80 9.91
CA PHE A 196 9.41 8.05 10.67
C PHE A 196 10.76 8.78 10.72
N TRP A 197 11.84 8.10 11.07
CA TRP A 197 13.15 8.74 11.16
C TRP A 197 13.69 9.15 9.79
N CYS A 198 13.54 8.30 8.76
CA CYS A 198 13.90 8.67 7.39
C CYS A 198 13.13 9.91 6.93
N HIS A 199 11.83 9.96 7.19
CA HIS A 199 10.95 11.05 6.80
C HIS A 199 11.27 12.34 7.58
N TYR A 200 11.44 12.24 8.90
CA TYR A 200 11.89 13.35 9.74
C TYR A 200 13.22 13.93 9.26
N MET A 201 14.19 13.08 8.92
CA MET A 201 15.49 13.52 8.38
C MET A 201 15.35 14.21 7.02
N MET A 202 14.44 13.75 6.16
CA MET A 202 14.14 14.43 4.90
C MET A 202 13.59 15.84 5.12
N HIS A 203 12.76 16.05 6.14
CA HIS A 203 12.26 17.40 6.49
C HIS A 203 13.35 18.28 7.11
N LYS A 204 14.16 17.72 8.01
CA LYS A 204 15.17 18.48 8.75
C LYS A 204 16.35 18.90 7.87
N HIS A 205 16.79 18.04 6.95
CA HIS A 205 17.94 18.32 6.10
C HIS A 205 17.52 18.90 4.75
N ARG A 206 17.80 20.19 4.52
CA ARG A 206 17.41 20.93 3.30
C ARG A 206 17.78 20.24 1.99
N GLY A 207 18.94 19.55 1.93
CA GLY A 207 19.35 18.82 0.74
C GLY A 207 18.48 17.60 0.45
N LEU A 208 18.14 16.83 1.51
CA LEU A 208 17.28 15.65 1.38
C LEU A 208 15.85 16.06 1.04
N TYR A 209 15.37 17.13 1.65
CA TYR A 209 14.08 17.73 1.33
C TYR A 209 13.99 18.02 -0.18
N ARG A 210 14.94 18.79 -0.73
CA ARG A 210 14.91 19.19 -2.15
C ARG A 210 15.03 18.02 -3.11
N LEU A 211 15.85 17.01 -2.78
CA LEU A 211 16.11 15.88 -3.67
C LEU A 211 14.97 14.85 -3.66
N PHE A 212 14.42 14.53 -2.49
CA PHE A 212 13.53 13.38 -2.32
C PHE A 212 12.11 13.76 -1.92
N HIS A 213 11.92 14.83 -1.12
CA HIS A 213 10.65 15.11 -0.46
C HIS A 213 9.83 16.27 -1.07
N ALA A 214 10.48 17.29 -1.65
CA ALA A 214 9.80 18.45 -2.23
C ALA A 214 8.83 18.02 -3.34
N LYS A 215 9.25 17.09 -4.21
CA LYS A 215 8.39 16.52 -5.26
C LYS A 215 7.20 15.73 -4.69
N HIS A 216 7.37 15.11 -3.52
CA HIS A 216 6.28 14.38 -2.86
C HIS A 216 5.19 15.35 -2.39
N HIS A 217 5.55 16.46 -1.73
CA HIS A 217 4.58 17.51 -1.39
C HIS A 217 3.94 18.14 -2.62
N GLU A 218 4.73 18.46 -3.66
CA GLU A 218 4.18 18.99 -4.90
C GLU A 218 3.19 18.01 -5.57
N ALA A 219 3.50 16.71 -5.54
CA ALA A 219 2.62 15.67 -6.06
C ALA A 219 1.37 15.48 -5.18
N GLY A 220 1.50 15.53 -3.86
CA GLY A 220 0.36 15.47 -2.92
C GLY A 220 -0.61 16.64 -3.10
N VAL A 221 -0.10 17.83 -3.44
CA VAL A 221 -0.92 18.99 -3.80
C VAL A 221 -1.56 18.86 -5.19
N LYS A 222 -0.90 18.19 -6.14
CA LYS A 222 -1.37 18.02 -7.53
C LYS A 222 -2.30 16.82 -7.75
N TYR A 223 -2.16 15.77 -6.95
CA TYR A 223 -2.93 14.52 -7.03
C TYR A 223 -3.44 14.11 -5.64
N PRO A 224 -4.29 14.92 -4.99
CA PRO A 224 -4.65 14.70 -3.61
C PRO A 224 -5.62 13.51 -3.54
N LEU A 225 -5.17 12.44 -2.86
CA LEU A 225 -6.03 11.38 -2.32
C LEU A 225 -6.91 10.67 -3.36
N ILE A 226 -6.29 10.29 -4.47
CA ILE A 226 -6.85 9.30 -5.39
C ILE A 226 -5.99 8.07 -5.21
N SER A 227 -6.60 6.87 -5.18
CA SER A 227 -5.86 5.60 -5.08
C SER A 227 -4.63 5.61 -6.01
N TRP A 228 -4.75 6.14 -7.24
CA TRP A 228 -3.64 6.23 -8.23
C TRP A 228 -2.48 7.14 -7.83
N GLY A 229 -2.73 8.13 -6.99
CA GLY A 229 -1.70 8.98 -6.38
C GLY A 229 -0.66 8.16 -5.59
N THR A 230 -1.03 6.98 -5.09
CA THR A 230 -0.13 6.04 -4.42
C THR A 230 1.02 5.55 -5.32
N VAL A 231 0.82 5.50 -6.64
CA VAL A 231 1.88 5.14 -7.60
C VAL A 231 2.62 6.37 -8.13
N ALA A 232 2.08 7.57 -7.92
CA ALA A 232 2.68 8.84 -8.30
C ALA A 232 3.68 9.35 -7.25
N LEU A 233 4.23 8.45 -6.44
CA LEU A 233 5.31 8.77 -5.50
C LEU A 233 6.54 9.23 -6.30
N SER A 234 7.26 10.22 -5.77
CA SER A 234 8.54 10.60 -6.36
C SER A 234 9.47 9.38 -6.35
N PHE A 235 10.39 9.30 -7.31
CA PHE A 235 11.43 8.26 -7.30
C PHE A 235 12.11 8.14 -5.93
N GLY A 236 12.39 9.27 -5.28
CA GLY A 236 12.93 9.33 -3.93
C GLY A 236 12.09 8.63 -2.87
N GLN A 237 10.78 8.85 -2.92
CA GLN A 237 9.84 8.25 -1.98
C GLN A 237 9.73 6.73 -2.20
N THR A 238 9.69 6.29 -3.46
CA THR A 238 9.71 4.85 -3.80
C THR A 238 10.97 4.17 -3.26
N TRP A 239 12.15 4.78 -3.44
CA TRP A 239 13.40 4.25 -2.90
C TRP A 239 13.46 4.29 -1.38
N THR A 240 12.90 5.31 -0.75
CA THR A 240 12.82 5.39 0.72
C THR A 240 11.95 4.27 1.28
N ASN A 241 10.78 4.03 0.69
CA ASN A 241 9.89 2.92 1.09
C ASN A 241 10.58 1.57 0.88
N LEU A 242 11.24 1.36 -0.28
CA LEU A 242 11.98 0.13 -0.54
C LEU A 242 13.11 -0.08 0.46
N PHE A 243 13.91 0.95 0.74
CA PHE A 243 14.97 0.90 1.74
C PHE A 243 14.43 0.54 3.12
N CYS A 244 13.37 1.22 3.58
CA CYS A 244 12.75 0.94 4.87
C CYS A 244 12.20 -0.49 4.94
N SER A 245 11.61 -1.00 3.85
CA SER A 245 11.10 -2.36 3.79
C SER A 245 12.22 -3.40 3.80
N ILE A 246 13.27 -3.24 2.99
CA ILE A 246 14.44 -4.12 2.99
C ILE A 246 15.10 -4.13 4.37
N PHE A 247 15.28 -2.95 4.98
CA PHE A 247 15.84 -2.84 6.33
C PHE A 247 14.95 -3.59 7.33
N THR A 248 13.64 -3.39 7.27
CA THR A 248 12.67 -4.01 8.19
C THR A 248 12.74 -5.54 8.13
N VAL A 249 12.65 -6.14 6.94
CA VAL A 249 12.64 -7.61 6.81
C VAL A 249 13.98 -8.25 7.19
N ASN A 250 15.08 -7.48 7.19
CA ASN A 250 16.41 -7.95 7.60
C ASN A 250 16.82 -7.50 9.01
N SER A 251 16.06 -6.60 9.64
CA SER A 251 16.42 -5.96 10.91
C SER A 251 16.73 -6.98 12.01
N ILE A 252 15.85 -7.97 12.21
CA ILE A 252 16.03 -8.98 13.25
C ILE A 252 17.22 -9.90 12.96
N LYS A 253 17.51 -10.14 11.67
CA LYS A 253 18.69 -10.91 11.26
C LYS A 253 19.96 -10.17 11.63
N PHE A 254 20.01 -8.85 11.43
CA PHE A 254 21.14 -8.05 11.86
C PHE A 254 21.27 -8.00 13.38
N LEU A 255 20.17 -7.78 14.10
CA LEU A 255 20.14 -7.69 15.57
C LEU A 255 20.56 -9.01 16.24
N THR A 256 20.18 -10.14 15.65
CA THR A 256 20.49 -11.48 16.19
C THR A 256 21.76 -12.08 15.59
N LEU A 257 22.59 -11.27 14.91
CA LEU A 257 23.83 -11.72 14.27
C LEU A 257 23.64 -12.96 13.37
N GLY A 258 22.49 -13.04 12.71
CA GLY A 258 22.13 -14.13 11.80
C GLY A 258 21.52 -15.36 12.47
N SER A 259 21.41 -15.42 13.81
CA SER A 259 20.80 -16.56 14.51
C SER A 259 19.30 -16.69 14.28
N TYR A 260 18.63 -15.60 13.92
CA TYR A 260 17.19 -15.61 13.64
C TYR A 260 16.86 -14.75 12.41
N GLN A 261 15.83 -15.14 11.68
CA GLN A 261 15.28 -14.38 10.57
C GLN A 261 13.76 -14.56 10.53
N TYR A 262 13.04 -13.54 10.08
CA TYR A 262 11.59 -13.64 9.91
C TYR A 262 11.25 -14.75 8.93
N HIS A 263 10.19 -15.50 9.24
CA HIS A 263 9.74 -16.58 8.39
C HIS A 263 9.22 -16.02 7.06
N PRO A 264 9.44 -16.69 5.91
CA PRO A 264 9.04 -16.14 4.63
C PRO A 264 7.54 -15.87 4.48
N ILE A 265 6.68 -16.66 5.11
CA ILE A 265 5.23 -16.39 5.14
C ILE A 265 4.92 -15.09 5.87
N SER A 266 5.58 -14.82 7.00
CA SER A 266 5.42 -13.57 7.74
C SER A 266 5.87 -12.39 6.87
N ARG A 267 7.01 -12.50 6.18
CA ARG A 267 7.51 -11.46 5.26
C ARG A 267 6.53 -11.15 4.13
N ILE A 268 5.95 -12.18 3.51
CA ILE A 268 4.91 -12.02 2.47
C ILE A 268 3.68 -11.33 3.06
N GLY A 269 3.21 -11.79 4.23
CA GLY A 269 2.07 -11.20 4.93
C GLY A 269 2.30 -9.72 5.21
N TYR A 270 3.46 -9.36 5.77
CA TYR A 270 3.87 -7.98 6.00
C TYR A 270 3.89 -7.15 4.72
N ASN A 271 4.51 -7.62 3.64
CA ASN A 271 4.58 -6.88 2.38
C ASN A 271 3.19 -6.63 1.78
N CYS A 272 2.33 -7.66 1.78
CA CYS A 272 0.95 -7.56 1.29
C CYS A 272 0.12 -6.58 2.14
N ILE A 273 0.18 -6.67 3.47
CA ILE A 273 -0.54 -5.78 4.38
C ILE A 273 -0.08 -4.33 4.20
N THR A 274 1.24 -4.11 4.16
CA THR A 274 1.82 -2.76 4.01
C THR A 274 1.34 -2.11 2.72
N VAL A 275 1.36 -2.85 1.61
CA VAL A 275 0.92 -2.34 0.31
C VAL A 275 -0.59 -2.12 0.27
N PHE A 276 -1.39 -3.00 0.87
CA PHE A 276 -2.83 -2.80 0.99
C PHE A 276 -3.16 -1.54 1.80
N TRP A 277 -2.56 -1.37 2.98
CA TRP A 277 -2.74 -0.18 3.82
C TRP A 277 -2.26 1.10 3.14
N LEU A 278 -1.17 1.03 2.37
CA LEU A 278 -0.70 2.18 1.60
C LEU A 278 -1.75 2.64 0.58
N VAL A 279 -2.35 1.71 -0.18
CA VAL A 279 -3.42 2.05 -1.14
C VAL A 279 -4.66 2.57 -0.40
N GLU A 280 -5.02 1.93 0.69
CA GLU A 280 -6.17 2.28 1.50
C GLU A 280 -6.06 3.69 2.08
N GLU A 281 -4.91 4.07 2.62
CA GLU A 281 -4.67 5.39 3.22
C GLU A 281 -4.68 6.52 2.16
N HIS A 282 -4.18 6.23 0.95
CA HIS A 282 -4.19 7.18 -0.16
C HIS A 282 -5.45 7.12 -1.03
N SER A 283 -6.42 6.26 -0.69
CA SER A 283 -7.65 6.09 -1.46
C SER A 283 -8.57 7.31 -1.39
N GLY A 284 -8.41 8.16 -0.37
CA GLY A 284 -9.31 9.29 -0.09
C GLY A 284 -10.65 8.89 0.55
N TYR A 285 -10.82 7.60 0.87
CA TYR A 285 -12.02 7.08 1.50
C TYR A 285 -11.88 6.95 3.02
N ASP A 286 -13.01 7.10 3.70
CA ASP A 286 -13.24 6.76 5.10
C ASP A 286 -14.06 5.47 5.18
N MET A 287 -13.46 4.36 4.73
CA MET A 287 -14.08 3.04 4.77
C MET A 287 -14.27 2.51 6.20
N PRO A 288 -15.34 1.76 6.48
CA PRO A 288 -15.64 1.22 7.81
C PRO A 288 -14.62 0.16 8.26
N TRP A 289 -13.86 -0.43 7.34
CA TRP A 289 -12.81 -1.39 7.65
C TRP A 289 -11.41 -0.79 7.80
N LEU A 290 -11.26 0.53 7.67
CA LEU A 290 -9.98 1.18 7.91
C LEU A 290 -9.48 0.88 9.31
N LEU A 291 -8.16 0.71 9.44
CA LEU A 291 -7.55 0.44 10.74
C LEU A 291 -7.99 1.45 11.79
N ARG A 292 -7.97 2.76 11.49
CA ARG A 292 -8.43 3.86 12.37
C ARG A 292 -9.89 3.77 12.82
N ASN A 293 -10.74 3.10 12.04
CA ASN A 293 -12.15 2.92 12.35
C ASN A 293 -12.37 1.62 13.10
N ILE A 294 -11.58 0.60 12.81
CA ILE A 294 -11.69 -0.71 13.40
C ILE A 294 -11.12 -0.75 14.84
N VAL A 295 -9.89 -0.28 15.04
CA VAL A 295 -9.20 -0.42 16.34
C VAL A 295 -9.60 0.71 17.29
N PRO A 296 -9.63 0.46 18.61
CA PRO A 296 -9.82 1.53 19.59
C PRO A 296 -8.69 2.56 19.47
N PHE A 297 -8.98 3.81 19.88
CA PHE A 297 -8.04 4.95 19.89
C PHE A 297 -7.69 5.55 18.52
N SER A 298 -8.35 5.14 17.43
CA SER A 298 -8.18 5.75 16.10
C SER A 298 -6.73 5.81 15.62
N LEU A 299 -6.00 4.71 15.80
CA LEU A 299 -4.63 4.55 15.28
C LEU A 299 -4.60 4.88 13.79
N ARG A 300 -3.86 5.93 13.43
CA ARG A 300 -3.55 6.27 12.04
C ARG A 300 -2.21 5.67 11.69
N THR A 301 -2.09 5.12 10.49
CA THR A 301 -0.78 4.79 9.94
C THR A 301 -0.02 6.09 9.66
N LEU A 302 1.31 6.07 9.73
CA LEU A 302 2.13 7.27 9.45
C LEU A 302 1.94 7.77 8.00
N ALA A 303 1.50 6.91 7.09
CA ALA A 303 1.19 7.28 5.71
C ALA A 303 -0.06 8.19 5.59
N GLY A 304 -0.93 8.22 6.60
CA GLY A 304 -2.22 8.94 6.61
C GLY A 304 -2.26 10.20 7.46
N GLY A 305 -1.16 10.49 8.15
CA GLY A 305 -0.99 11.70 8.92
C GLY A 305 -0.59 12.84 7.99
N ASN A 306 -1.52 13.37 7.22
CA ASN A 306 -1.37 14.76 6.78
C ASN A 306 -1.24 15.60 8.08
N ASP A 307 -0.04 16.14 8.30
CA ASP A 307 0.22 17.36 9.06
C ASP A 307 -0.17 17.36 10.56
N VAL A 308 0.46 16.51 11.39
CA VAL A 308 0.45 16.74 12.86
C VAL A 308 1.83 17.06 13.44
N LEU A 309 2.88 17.16 12.61
CA LEU A 309 4.18 17.68 13.05
C LEU A 309 4.83 18.55 11.97
N VAL A 310 4.22 19.71 11.71
CA VAL A 310 4.96 20.93 11.32
C VAL A 310 4.49 22.06 12.21
#